data_AF-A0A6B1BDA5-F1
#
_entry.id   AF-A0A6B1BDA5-F1
#
_cell.length_a   1.000
_cell.length_b   1.000
_cell.length_c   1.000
_cell.angle_alpha   90.00
_cell.angle_beta   90.00
_cell.angle_gamma   90.00
#
_symmetry.space_group_name_H-M   'P 1'
#
loop_
_entity.id
_entity.type
_entity.pdbx_description
1 polymer ?
#
loop_
_entity_poly.entity_id
_entity_poly.type
_entity_poly.pdbx_seq_one_letter_code
_entity_poly.pdbx_strand_id
1 'polypeptide(L)'
;HGVLKNFNMYDVLFVATTAPFFLVAYDAVTNLPHKDGGMMILDLSNPRAVDERIAHISGIKMMNLDQIGEMVERNIRDRNNKIKDIERVISEEVPSLEASMHRLEAEPLVNEAFRNMGDVCDRELARALQMLGEADERTTRIMSDMSRAILEGVASTPMNNIRRASEQGDKEMLEAASKIFDYSGSPISD
;
A
#
# COMPACT_ATOMS: atom_id res chain seq x y z
N HIS A 1 -20.53 34.73 40.72
CA HIS A 1 -19.71 35.95 40.81
C HIS A 1 -18.22 35.69 41.12
N GLY A 2 -17.73 34.44 41.17
CA GLY A 2 -16.33 34.13 41.52
C GLY A 2 -15.37 33.95 40.33
N VAL A 3 -15.83 33.42 39.20
CA VAL A 3 -14.95 32.99 38.09
C VAL A 3 -14.41 34.18 37.27
N LEU A 4 -15.20 35.24 37.09
CA LEU A 4 -14.77 36.44 36.36
C LEU A 4 -13.74 37.29 37.12
N LYS A 5 -13.58 37.12 38.44
CA LYS A 5 -12.61 37.90 39.23
C LYS A 5 -11.16 37.61 38.84
N ASN A 6 -10.91 36.46 38.23
CA ASN A 6 -9.59 35.96 37.85
C ASN A 6 -9.43 35.81 36.34
N PHE A 7 -10.23 36.56 35.56
CA PHE A 7 -10.30 36.42 34.11
C PHE A 7 -8.94 36.57 33.41
N ASN A 8 -8.05 37.42 33.96
CA ASN A 8 -6.69 37.63 33.48
C ASN A 8 -5.69 36.49 33.78
N MET A 9 -6.08 35.50 34.59
CA MET A 9 -5.21 34.37 34.93
C MET A 9 -5.36 33.19 33.98
N TYR A 10 -6.34 33.20 33.07
CA TYR A 10 -6.61 32.10 32.17
C TYR A 10 -6.11 32.38 30.75
N ASP A 11 -5.46 31.37 30.15
CA ASP A 11 -5.08 31.38 28.74
C ASP A 11 -6.18 30.81 27.84
N VAL A 12 -6.94 29.85 28.37
CA VAL A 12 -8.04 29.18 27.68
C VAL A 12 -9.24 29.06 28.60
N LEU A 13 -10.41 29.52 28.13
CA LEU A 13 -11.68 29.43 28.84
C LEU A 13 -12.66 28.57 28.04
N PHE A 14 -13.08 27.44 28.63
CA PHE A 14 -14.17 26.63 28.10
C PHE A 14 -15.48 27.03 28.77
N VAL A 15 -16.49 27.34 27.96
CA VAL A 15 -17.83 27.65 28.43
C VAL A 15 -18.78 26.61 27.86
N ALA A 16 -19.36 25.78 28.73
CA ALA A 16 -20.31 24.76 28.35
C ALA A 16 -21.45 24.76 29.37
N THR A 17 -22.57 25.37 29.00
CA THR A 17 -23.74 25.51 29.87
C THR A 17 -25.03 25.44 29.06
N THR A 18 -26.15 25.28 29.76
CA THR A 18 -27.51 25.37 29.19
C THR A 18 -28.22 26.66 29.62
N ALA A 19 -27.48 27.65 30.13
CA ALA A 19 -28.05 28.91 30.59
C ALA A 19 -28.69 29.67 29.41
N PRO A 20 -29.91 30.22 29.57
CA PRO A 20 -30.59 30.95 28.50
C PRO A 20 -30.11 32.41 28.38
N PHE A 21 -28.96 32.76 28.98
CA PHE A 21 -28.40 34.10 29.03
C PHE A 21 -26.87 34.05 29.04
N PHE A 22 -26.23 35.17 28.70
CA PHE A 22 -24.77 35.27 28.72
C PHE A 22 -24.22 35.24 30.14
N LEU A 23 -23.43 34.21 30.44
CA LEU A 23 -22.63 34.12 31.66
C LEU A 23 -21.35 34.97 31.56
N VAL A 24 -20.84 35.10 30.34
CA VAL A 24 -19.70 35.97 30.02
C VAL A 24 -20.23 37.09 29.13
N ALA A 25 -20.74 38.15 29.77
CA ALA A 25 -21.27 39.32 29.08
C ALA A 25 -20.16 40.33 28.77
N TYR A 26 -20.24 41.01 27.63
CA TYR A 26 -19.23 41.99 27.19
C TYR A 26 -18.96 43.07 28.25
N ASP A 27 -20.02 43.67 28.78
CA ASP A 27 -19.92 44.78 29.75
C ASP A 27 -19.25 44.35 31.07
N ALA A 28 -19.37 43.07 31.44
CA ALA A 28 -18.76 42.51 32.63
C ALA A 28 -17.26 42.23 32.45
N VAL A 29 -16.81 42.07 31.21
CA VAL A 29 -15.43 41.67 30.87
C VAL A 29 -14.59 42.84 30.35
N THR A 30 -15.21 43.81 29.67
CA THR A 30 -14.50 44.91 28.99
C THR A 30 -13.65 45.79 29.92
N ASN A 31 -13.98 45.84 31.21
CA ASN A 31 -13.27 46.64 32.21
C ASN A 31 -12.35 45.79 33.10
N LEU A 32 -12.25 44.49 32.84
CA LEU A 32 -11.35 43.62 33.60
C LEU A 32 -9.92 43.75 33.06
N PRO A 33 -8.90 43.58 33.91
CA PRO A 33 -7.53 43.48 33.43
C PRO A 33 -7.43 42.32 32.42
N HIS A 34 -6.66 42.52 31.35
CA HIS A 34 -6.39 41.51 30.33
C HIS A 34 -4.94 41.04 30.42
N LYS A 35 -4.69 39.80 30.01
CA LYS A 35 -3.34 39.21 29.98
C LYS A 35 -2.63 39.62 28.70
N ASP A 36 -1.36 40.01 28.80
CA ASP A 36 -0.53 40.43 27.65
C ASP A 36 -0.27 39.30 26.62
N GLY A 37 -0.50 38.03 26.99
CA GLY A 37 -0.33 36.86 26.12
C GLY A 37 -1.57 36.47 25.29
N GLY A 38 -2.68 37.20 25.46
CA GLY A 38 -3.96 36.86 24.86
C GLY A 38 -4.67 35.69 25.54
N MET A 39 -5.92 35.45 25.15
CA MET A 39 -6.79 34.41 25.72
C MET A 39 -7.69 33.81 24.62
N MET A 40 -7.89 32.49 24.67
CA MET A 40 -8.83 31.78 23.81
C MET A 40 -10.10 31.41 24.59
N ILE A 41 -11.28 31.73 24.07
CA ILE A 41 -12.56 31.32 24.63
C ILE A 41 -13.21 30.32 23.67
N LEU A 42 -13.58 29.15 24.18
CA LEU A 42 -14.36 28.15 23.47
C LEU A 42 -15.76 28.09 24.08
N ASP A 43 -16.75 28.65 23.37
CA ASP A 43 -18.15 28.53 23.77
C ASP A 43 -18.80 27.32 23.09
N LEU A 44 -18.98 26.27 23.89
CA LEU A 44 -19.62 25.01 23.53
C LEU A 44 -21.10 24.97 23.96
N SER A 45 -21.67 26.11 24.38
CA SER A 45 -23.04 26.20 24.90
C SER A 45 -24.07 26.36 23.79
N ASN A 46 -25.27 25.83 24.03
CA ASN A 46 -26.43 26.04 23.17
C ASN A 46 -27.71 26.21 24.01
N PRO A 47 -28.31 27.41 24.10
CA PRO A 47 -27.91 28.66 23.44
C PRO A 47 -26.56 29.20 23.95
N ARG A 48 -25.92 30.08 23.16
CA ARG A 48 -24.59 30.64 23.49
C ARG A 48 -24.60 31.36 24.84
N ALA A 49 -23.53 31.14 25.59
CA ALA A 49 -23.37 31.67 26.95
C ALA A 49 -22.29 32.76 27.02
N VAL A 50 -21.57 32.99 25.93
CA VAL A 50 -20.61 34.08 25.76
C VAL A 50 -21.16 35.09 24.76
N ASP A 51 -21.09 36.36 25.14
CA ASP A 51 -21.44 37.47 24.25
C ASP A 51 -20.43 37.60 23.11
N GLU A 52 -20.89 37.55 21.86
CA GLU A 52 -20.02 37.61 20.67
C GLU A 52 -19.13 38.85 20.62
N ARG A 53 -19.60 39.97 21.20
CA ARG A 53 -18.87 41.24 21.20
C ARG A 53 -17.51 41.12 21.89
N ILE A 54 -17.32 40.11 22.74
CA ILE A 54 -16.05 39.82 23.42
C ILE A 54 -14.94 39.48 22.42
N ALA A 55 -15.27 38.93 21.25
CA ALA A 55 -14.29 38.67 20.19
C ALA A 55 -13.63 39.95 19.63
N HIS A 56 -14.18 41.14 19.90
CA HIS A 56 -13.60 42.42 19.51
C HIS A 56 -12.60 42.97 20.54
N ILE A 57 -12.50 42.37 21.73
CA ILE A 57 -11.53 42.78 22.74
C ILE A 57 -10.14 42.32 22.30
N SER A 58 -9.19 43.26 22.24
CA SER A 58 -7.82 42.97 21.85
C SER A 58 -7.21 41.89 22.74
N GLY A 59 -6.56 40.91 22.11
CA GLY A 59 -5.98 39.76 22.80
C GLY A 59 -6.97 38.62 23.05
N ILE A 60 -8.27 38.75 22.80
CA ILE A 60 -9.23 37.64 22.93
C ILE A 60 -9.54 37.02 21.57
N LYS A 61 -9.37 35.70 21.48
CA LYS A 61 -9.88 34.89 20.37
C LYS A 61 -11.05 34.07 20.86
N MET A 62 -12.18 34.13 20.16
CA MET A 62 -13.36 33.33 20.48
C MET A 62 -13.62 32.31 19.39
N MET A 63 -14.00 31.10 19.79
CA MET A 63 -14.49 30.04 18.92
C MET A 63 -15.78 29.48 19.50
N ASN A 64 -16.81 29.37 18.67
CA ASN A 64 -18.08 28.76 19.05
C ASN A 64 -18.24 27.36 18.47
N LEU A 65 -19.29 26.65 18.89
CA LEU A 65 -19.59 25.29 18.44
C LEU A 65 -19.71 25.17 16.90
N ASP A 66 -20.31 26.15 16.22
CA ASP A 66 -20.49 26.14 14.77
C ASP A 66 -19.14 26.19 14.03
N GLN A 67 -18.24 27.07 14.46
CA GLN A 67 -16.90 27.21 13.90
C GLN A 67 -16.04 25.95 14.11
N ILE A 68 -16.21 25.27 15.25
CA ILE A 68 -15.58 23.97 15.51
C ILE A 68 -16.14 22.92 14.53
N GLY A 69 -17.45 22.90 14.31
CA GLY A 69 -18.12 22.04 13.35
C GLY A 69 -17.52 22.18 11.94
N GLU A 70 -17.37 23.41 11.45
CA GLU A 70 -16.77 23.65 10.12
C GLU A 70 -15.33 23.15 10.00
N MET A 71 -14.51 23.28 11.06
CA MET A 71 -13.14 22.77 11.07
C MET A 71 -13.11 21.24 11.01
N VAL A 72 -14.01 20.58 11.75
CA VAL A 72 -14.14 19.13 11.72
C VAL A 72 -14.56 18.64 10.34
N GLU A 73 -15.52 19.32 9.70
CA GLU A 73 -15.92 18.97 8.33
C GLU A 73 -14.78 19.12 7.31
N ARG A 74 -13.97 20.19 7.41
CA ARG A 74 -12.78 20.35 6.56
C ARG A 74 -11.80 19.20 6.76
N ASN A 75 -11.50 18.83 8.01
CA ASN A 75 -10.61 17.71 8.32
C ASN A 75 -11.14 16.36 7.81
N ILE A 76 -12.46 16.14 7.85
CA ILE A 76 -13.09 14.93 7.30
C ILE A 76 -12.96 14.90 5.78
N ARG A 77 -13.19 16.01 5.08
CA ARG A 77 -12.98 16.10 3.63
C ARG A 77 -11.53 15.80 3.24
N ASP A 78 -10.57 16.34 3.98
CA ASP A 78 -9.15 16.08 3.75
C ASP A 78 -8.77 14.61 4.01
N ARG A 79 -9.34 14.00 5.05
CA ARG A 79 -9.16 12.57 5.34
C ARG A 79 -9.73 11.70 4.22
N ASN A 80 -10.88 12.04 3.66
CA ASN A 80 -11.49 11.28 2.57
C ASN A 80 -10.65 11.33 1.29
N ASN A 81 -9.98 12.45 0.99
CA ASN A 81 -9.08 12.54 -0.15
C ASN A 81 -7.85 11.62 0.03
N LYS A 82 -7.29 11.54 1.24
CA LYS A 82 -6.18 10.62 1.55
C LYS A 82 -6.54 9.15 1.38
N ILE A 83 -7.80 8.77 1.67
CA ILE A 83 -8.28 7.38 1.45
C ILE A 83 -8.23 7.05 -0.04
N LYS A 84 -8.70 7.95 -0.91
CA LYS A 84 -8.67 7.75 -2.36
C LYS A 84 -7.25 7.61 -2.91
N ASP A 85 -6.31 8.37 -2.37
CA ASP A 85 -4.90 8.25 -2.76
C ASP A 85 -4.33 6.88 -2.39
N ILE A 86 -4.67 6.37 -1.21
CA ILE A 86 -4.25 5.04 -0.75
C ILE A 86 -4.89 3.94 -1.61
N GLU A 87 -6.19 4.02 -1.88
CA GLU A 87 -6.90 3.07 -2.75
C GLU A 87 -6.28 3.03 -4.15
N ARG A 88 -5.88 4.17 -4.70
CA ARG A 88 -5.19 4.25 -5.99
C ARG A 88 -3.84 3.51 -5.95
N VAL A 89 -3.01 3.77 -4.94
CA VAL A 89 -1.72 3.07 -4.80
C VAL A 89 -1.92 1.55 -4.68
N ILE A 90 -2.90 1.10 -3.89
CA ILE A 90 -3.21 -0.33 -3.77
C ILE A 90 -3.64 -0.89 -5.13
N SER A 91 -4.51 -0.20 -5.86
CA SER A 91 -4.99 -0.65 -7.18
C SER A 91 -3.88 -0.74 -8.24
N GLU A 92 -2.84 0.07 -8.11
CA GLU A 92 -1.66 0.05 -9.00
C GLU A 92 -0.72 -1.12 -8.65
N GLU A 93 -0.60 -1.49 -7.38
CA GLU A 93 0.36 -2.50 -6.90
C GLU A 93 -0.19 -3.94 -6.87
N VAL A 94 -1.49 -4.14 -6.64
CA VAL A 94 -2.11 -5.48 -6.58
C VAL A 94 -1.83 -6.33 -7.83
N PRO A 95 -1.97 -5.81 -9.07
CA PRO A 95 -1.67 -6.60 -10.26
C PRO A 95 -0.21 -7.05 -10.37
N SER A 96 0.73 -6.22 -9.88
CA SER A 96 2.16 -6.55 -9.86
C SER A 96 2.46 -7.69 -8.87
N LEU A 97 1.78 -7.67 -7.72
CA LEU A 97 1.86 -8.74 -6.74
C LEU A 97 1.26 -10.05 -7.28
N GLU A 98 0.08 -10.00 -7.89
CA GLU A 98 -0.58 -11.17 -8.49
C GLU A 98 0.31 -11.82 -9.57
N ALA A 99 0.86 -11.01 -10.49
CA ALA A 99 1.79 -11.51 -11.50
C ALA A 99 3.05 -12.14 -10.87
N SER A 100 3.56 -11.58 -9.77
CA SER A 100 4.71 -12.13 -9.05
C SER A 100 4.39 -13.46 -8.36
N MET A 101 3.20 -13.58 -7.78
CA MET A 101 2.72 -14.83 -7.19
C MET A 101 2.56 -15.91 -8.25
N HIS A 102 1.92 -15.60 -9.38
CA HIS A 102 1.78 -16.58 -10.45
C HIS A 102 3.12 -17.02 -11.04
N ARG A 103 4.13 -16.16 -11.14
CA ARG A 103 5.48 -16.59 -11.57
C ARG A 103 6.03 -17.72 -10.70
N LEU A 104 5.86 -17.62 -9.38
CA LEU A 104 6.36 -18.62 -8.43
C LEU A 104 5.65 -19.97 -8.60
N GLU A 105 4.39 -19.98 -9.05
CA GLU A 105 3.62 -21.20 -9.29
C GLU A 105 4.14 -22.02 -10.48
N ALA A 106 4.66 -21.36 -11.52
CA ALA A 106 5.21 -22.05 -12.70
C ALA A 106 6.68 -22.47 -12.55
N GLU A 107 7.42 -21.94 -11.58
CA GLU A 107 8.84 -22.29 -11.40
C GLU A 107 9.10 -23.79 -11.26
N PRO A 108 8.32 -24.55 -10.45
CA PRO A 108 8.49 -26.01 -10.35
C PRO A 108 8.33 -26.72 -11.69
N LEU A 109 7.32 -26.37 -12.48
CA LEU A 109 7.06 -26.94 -13.80
C LEU A 109 8.21 -26.64 -14.77
N VAL A 110 8.66 -25.38 -14.82
CA VAL A 110 9.77 -24.95 -15.70
C VAL A 110 11.06 -25.67 -15.34
N ASN A 111 11.36 -25.79 -14.05
CA ASN A 111 12.57 -26.47 -13.57
C ASN A 111 12.54 -27.96 -13.89
N GLU A 112 11.40 -28.62 -13.70
CA GLU A 112 11.25 -30.04 -14.02
C GLU A 112 11.34 -30.31 -15.52
N ALA A 113 10.65 -29.51 -16.33
CA ALA A 113 10.69 -29.63 -17.78
C ALA A 113 12.12 -29.42 -18.32
N PHE A 114 12.85 -28.44 -17.79
CA PHE A 114 14.26 -28.20 -18.17
C PHE A 114 15.17 -29.37 -17.77
N ARG A 115 14.99 -29.92 -16.56
CA ARG A 115 15.73 -31.10 -16.10
C ARG A 115 15.50 -32.31 -17.02
N ASN A 116 14.24 -32.61 -17.33
CA ASN A 116 13.88 -33.72 -18.20
C ASN A 116 14.49 -33.59 -19.60
N MET A 117 14.51 -32.38 -20.18
CA MET A 117 15.21 -32.13 -21.44
C MET A 117 16.73 -32.33 -21.31
N GLY A 118 17.32 -31.84 -20.22
CA GLY A 118 18.74 -32.02 -19.91
C GLY A 118 19.14 -33.50 -19.84
N ASP A 119 18.37 -34.32 -19.13
CA ASP A 119 18.62 -35.76 -19.00
C ASP A 119 18.60 -36.48 -20.36
N VAL A 120 17.74 -36.04 -21.28
CA VAL A 120 17.72 -36.55 -22.66
C VAL A 120 19.01 -36.14 -23.38
N CYS A 121 19.39 -34.88 -23.32
CA CYS A 121 20.62 -34.37 -23.93
C CYS A 121 21.89 -35.08 -23.39
N ASP A 122 21.97 -35.30 -22.09
CA ASP A 122 23.10 -35.99 -21.45
C ASP A 122 23.19 -37.45 -21.89
N ARG A 123 22.05 -38.15 -21.98
CA ARG A 123 22.00 -39.53 -22.48
C ARG A 123 22.46 -39.62 -23.93
N GLU A 124 21.99 -38.72 -24.79
CA GLU A 124 22.36 -38.73 -26.21
C GLU A 124 23.82 -38.31 -26.43
N LEU A 125 24.33 -37.35 -25.65
CA LEU A 125 25.75 -36.99 -25.65
C LEU A 125 26.63 -38.17 -25.25
N ALA A 126 26.27 -38.87 -24.17
CA ALA A 126 27.02 -40.06 -23.72
C ALA A 126 27.06 -41.15 -24.79
N ARG A 127 25.92 -41.40 -25.46
CA ARG A 127 25.85 -42.35 -26.60
C ARG A 127 26.74 -41.90 -27.75
N ALA A 128 26.72 -40.62 -28.13
CA ALA A 128 27.54 -40.09 -29.20
C ALA A 128 29.05 -40.22 -28.89
N LEU A 129 29.45 -39.92 -27.66
CA LEU A 129 30.85 -40.09 -27.22
C LEU A 129 31.28 -41.55 -27.23
N GLN A 130 30.42 -42.49 -26.83
CA GLN A 130 30.71 -43.92 -26.94
C GLN A 130 30.90 -44.37 -28.40
N MET A 131 30.09 -43.86 -29.33
CA MET A 131 30.21 -44.17 -30.76
C MET A 131 31.49 -43.62 -31.39
N LEU A 132 32.00 -42.49 -30.87
CA LEU A 132 33.26 -41.90 -31.33
C LEU A 132 34.49 -42.70 -30.88
N GLY A 133 34.39 -43.49 -29.81
CA GLY A 133 35.51 -44.27 -29.28
C GLY A 133 36.56 -43.40 -28.58
N GLU A 134 37.82 -43.45 -29.03
CA GLU A 134 38.88 -42.57 -28.50
C GLU A 134 38.73 -41.13 -29.03
N ALA A 135 37.83 -40.37 -28.43
CA ALA A 135 37.72 -38.93 -28.66
C ALA A 135 38.74 -38.15 -27.82
N ASP A 136 39.43 -37.19 -28.43
CA ASP A 136 40.29 -36.27 -27.69
C ASP A 136 39.46 -35.28 -26.82
N GLU A 137 40.12 -34.59 -25.89
CA GLU A 137 39.45 -33.59 -25.03
C GLU A 137 38.74 -32.50 -25.84
N ARG A 138 39.31 -32.13 -26.99
CA ARG A 138 38.76 -31.09 -27.87
C ARG A 138 37.42 -31.53 -28.46
N THR A 139 37.35 -32.74 -29.00
CA THR A 139 36.14 -33.30 -29.60
C THR A 139 35.06 -33.48 -28.53
N THR A 140 35.43 -33.97 -27.35
CA THR A 140 34.51 -34.12 -26.22
C THR A 140 33.90 -32.78 -25.80
N ARG A 141 34.72 -31.72 -25.71
CA ARG A 141 34.23 -30.37 -25.41
C ARG A 141 33.29 -29.84 -26.49
N ILE A 142 33.66 -29.96 -27.77
CA ILE A 142 32.81 -29.50 -28.88
C ILE A 142 31.43 -30.19 -28.86
N MET A 143 31.40 -31.50 -28.60
CA MET A 143 30.14 -32.25 -28.51
C MET A 143 29.30 -31.82 -27.30
N SER A 144 29.94 -31.61 -26.14
CA SER A 144 29.28 -31.09 -24.95
C SER A 144 28.70 -29.69 -25.17
N ASP A 145 29.47 -28.80 -25.80
CA ASP A 145 29.04 -27.44 -26.11
C ASP A 145 27.87 -27.43 -27.11
N MET A 146 27.93 -28.30 -28.12
CA MET A 146 26.82 -28.47 -29.06
C MET A 146 25.55 -28.98 -28.38
N SER A 147 25.66 -30.00 -27.52
CA SER A 147 24.51 -30.54 -26.76
C SER A 147 23.85 -29.47 -25.90
N ARG A 148 24.66 -28.70 -25.17
CA ARG A 148 24.19 -27.57 -24.37
C ARG A 148 23.53 -26.49 -25.22
N ALA A 149 24.14 -26.10 -26.35
CA ALA A 149 23.57 -25.08 -27.24
C ALA A 149 22.22 -25.52 -27.82
N ILE A 150 22.05 -26.81 -28.12
CA ILE A 150 20.76 -27.38 -28.55
C ILE A 150 19.74 -27.30 -27.41
N LEU A 151 20.12 -27.72 -26.20
CA LEU A 151 19.24 -27.64 -25.03
C LEU A 151 18.77 -26.21 -24.77
N GLU A 152 19.69 -25.25 -24.72
CA GLU A 152 19.38 -23.83 -24.53
C GLU A 152 18.48 -23.29 -25.64
N GLY A 153 18.80 -23.61 -26.90
CA GLY A 153 18.01 -23.19 -28.06
C GLY A 153 16.58 -23.72 -28.03
N VAL A 154 16.40 -25.01 -27.75
CA VAL A 154 15.08 -25.67 -27.70
C VAL A 154 14.29 -25.26 -26.47
N ALA A 155 14.92 -25.14 -25.30
CA ALA A 155 14.24 -24.87 -24.04
C ALA A 155 13.85 -23.39 -23.88
N SER A 156 14.64 -22.45 -24.41
CA SER A 156 14.45 -21.01 -24.18
C SER A 156 13.01 -20.53 -24.44
N THR A 157 12.45 -20.85 -25.60
CA THR A 157 11.13 -20.41 -26.03
C THR A 157 9.99 -21.05 -25.23
N PRO A 158 9.89 -22.39 -25.08
CA PRO A 158 8.83 -23.00 -24.30
C PRO A 158 8.88 -22.59 -22.82
N MET A 159 10.06 -22.52 -22.20
CA MET A 159 10.16 -22.10 -20.79
C MET A 159 9.72 -20.65 -20.59
N ASN A 160 10.09 -19.74 -21.50
CA ASN A 160 9.63 -18.35 -21.45
C ASN A 160 8.11 -18.24 -21.68
N ASN A 161 7.56 -19.06 -22.57
CA ASN A 161 6.12 -19.09 -22.81
C ASN A 161 5.35 -19.60 -21.59
N ILE A 162 5.83 -20.63 -20.89
CA ILE A 162 5.22 -21.13 -19.63
C ILE A 162 5.25 -20.05 -18.55
N ARG A 163 6.40 -19.38 -18.36
CA ARG A 163 6.50 -18.27 -17.39
C ARG A 163 5.50 -17.15 -17.68
N ARG A 164 5.39 -16.76 -18.96
CA ARG A 164 4.44 -15.73 -19.39
C ARG A 164 2.99 -16.16 -19.22
N ALA A 165 2.66 -17.43 -19.51
CA ALA A 165 1.33 -17.98 -19.26
C ALA A 165 0.96 -17.88 -17.78
N SER A 166 1.91 -18.20 -16.89
CA SER A 166 1.73 -18.01 -15.45
C SER A 166 1.44 -16.56 -15.09
N GLU A 167 2.29 -15.62 -15.51
CA GLU A 167 2.09 -14.18 -15.25
C GLU A 167 0.72 -13.65 -15.69
N GLN A 168 0.13 -14.26 -16.72
CA GLN A 168 -1.15 -13.88 -17.29
C GLN A 168 -2.34 -14.65 -16.69
N GLY A 169 -2.09 -15.61 -15.79
CA GLY A 169 -3.12 -16.49 -15.24
C GLY A 169 -3.73 -17.44 -16.28
N ASP A 170 -3.00 -17.77 -17.35
CA ASP A 170 -3.46 -18.67 -18.43
C ASP A 170 -3.40 -20.13 -17.97
N LYS A 171 -4.43 -20.54 -17.24
CA LYS A 171 -4.55 -21.90 -16.67
C LYS A 171 -4.56 -22.97 -17.76
N GLU A 172 -5.19 -22.73 -18.91
CA GLU A 172 -5.28 -23.70 -20.00
C GLU A 172 -3.89 -24.04 -20.56
N MET A 173 -3.06 -23.01 -20.79
CA MET A 173 -1.69 -23.21 -21.27
C MET A 173 -0.81 -23.92 -20.23
N LEU A 174 -0.97 -23.61 -18.94
CA LEU A 174 -0.21 -24.26 -17.86
C LEU A 174 -0.58 -25.74 -17.68
N GLU A 175 -1.87 -26.08 -17.80
CA GLU A 175 -2.34 -27.46 -17.80
C GLU A 175 -1.83 -28.24 -19.01
N ALA A 176 -1.87 -27.62 -20.21
CA ALA A 176 -1.33 -28.22 -21.42
C ALA A 176 0.19 -28.47 -21.29
N ALA A 177 0.93 -27.49 -20.77
CA ALA A 177 2.37 -27.63 -20.53
C ALA A 177 2.66 -28.73 -19.51
N SER A 178 1.89 -28.83 -18.42
CA SER A 178 2.04 -29.89 -17.42
C SER A 178 1.85 -31.28 -18.04
N LYS A 179 0.87 -31.44 -18.94
CA LYS A 179 0.66 -32.71 -19.68
C LYS A 179 1.77 -33.00 -20.68
N ILE A 180 2.26 -31.98 -21.41
CA ILE A 180 3.34 -32.15 -22.40
C ILE A 180 4.64 -32.58 -21.72
N PHE A 181 4.93 -32.05 -20.53
CA PHE A 181 6.17 -32.32 -19.79
C PHE A 181 6.02 -33.37 -18.69
N ASP A 182 4.87 -34.05 -18.60
CA ASP A 182 4.53 -35.07 -17.60
C ASP A 182 4.80 -34.62 -16.16
N TYR A 183 4.44 -33.36 -15.86
CA TYR A 183 4.60 -32.77 -14.54
C TYR A 183 3.41 -33.11 -13.64
N SER A 184 3.67 -33.77 -12.51
CA SER A 184 2.67 -34.25 -11.55
C SER A 184 2.70 -33.51 -10.20
N GLY A 185 3.30 -32.30 -10.15
CA GLY A 185 3.30 -31.49 -8.94
C GLY A 185 1.91 -31.00 -8.53
N SER A 186 1.80 -30.45 -7.31
CA SER A 186 0.51 -29.95 -6.79
C SER A 186 -0.12 -28.97 -7.78
N PRO A 187 -1.46 -29.03 -7.98
CA PRO A 187 -2.17 -28.16 -8.90
C PRO A 187 -1.82 -26.71 -8.60
N ILE A 188 -1.61 -25.93 -9.67
CA ILE A 188 -1.45 -24.49 -9.60
C ILE A 188 -2.70 -23.96 -8.88
N SER A 189 -2.47 -23.37 -7.70
CA SER A 189 -3.51 -23.07 -6.72
C SER A 189 -4.60 -22.14 -7.31
N ASP A 190 -5.83 -22.29 -6.80
CA ASP A 190 -6.97 -21.44 -7.15
C ASP A 190 -6.83 -19.98 -6.70
#